data_AF-A0A535YR94-F1
#
_entry.id   AF-A0A535YR94-F1
#
_cell.length_a   1.000
_cell.length_b   1.000
_cell.length_c   1.000
_cell.angle_alpha   90.00
_cell.angle_beta   90.00
_cell.angle_gamma   90.00
#
_symmetry.space_group_name_H-M   'P 1'
#
loop_
_entity.id
_entity.type
_entity.pdbx_description
1 polymer ?
#
loop_
_entity_poly.entity_id
_entity_poly.type
_entity_poly.pdbx_seq_one_letter_code
_entity_poly.pdbx_strand_id
1 'polypeptide(L)'
;MSLAIWLAAGLVLTEALAVPVARVHAPSAMAPAAAVTLGWWLLIALVFIAGAALLDTPDGTPVDHYGLPNGLTALRAWACAPLLVVAVLSLPDRLGLLLWVFVGGAVGMLDAVDGIVARRYGPVTVLGKAMDPFGDALFFLAAALGCYLLGIVPLWLAALIAFRYAAPVLATPFVFLARRRPELVHTAGRAHRRAAVTGTDDDPALRIADPPRRRCARGALITCVHLA
;
A
#
# COMPACT_ATOMS: atom_id res chain seq x y z
N MET A 1 1.30 -18.75 5.09
CA MET A 1 2.06 -18.54 6.34
C MET A 1 1.07 -18.13 7.41
N SER A 2 1.22 -18.60 8.65
CA SER A 2 0.33 -18.21 9.75
C SER A 2 0.50 -16.73 10.07
N LEU A 3 -0.56 -16.10 10.58
CA LEU A 3 -0.52 -14.71 11.04
C LEU A 3 0.60 -14.48 12.08
N ALA A 4 0.80 -15.46 12.98
CA ALA A 4 1.83 -15.40 14.01
C ALA A 4 3.26 -15.22 13.45
N ILE A 5 3.57 -15.83 12.30
CA ILE A 5 4.89 -15.68 11.66
C ILE A 5 5.09 -14.23 11.20
N TRP A 6 4.06 -13.61 10.62
CA TRP A 6 4.13 -12.22 10.17
C TRP A 6 4.23 -11.24 11.34
N LEU A 7 3.45 -11.47 12.41
CA LEU A 7 3.53 -10.69 13.65
C LEU A 7 4.94 -10.73 14.25
N ALA A 8 5.54 -11.92 14.36
CA ALA A 8 6.90 -12.10 14.86
C ALA A 8 7.93 -11.45 13.95
N ALA A 9 7.81 -11.62 12.62
CA ALA A 9 8.70 -10.99 11.65
C ALA A 9 8.63 -9.45 11.73
N GLY A 10 7.45 -8.87 11.91
CA GLY A 10 7.25 -7.45 12.10
C GLY A 10 7.91 -6.90 13.37
N LEU A 11 7.79 -7.63 14.49
CA LEU A 11 8.42 -7.24 15.75
C LEU A 11 9.94 -7.25 15.63
N VAL A 12 10.49 -8.34 15.07
CA VAL A 12 11.93 -8.46 14.85
C VAL A 12 12.42 -7.35 13.91
N LEU A 13 11.72 -7.09 12.81
CA LEU A 13 12.08 -6.03 11.85
C LEU A 13 12.11 -4.65 12.50
N THR A 14 11.08 -4.30 13.27
CA THR A 14 10.94 -2.97 13.89
C THR A 14 12.02 -2.71 14.93
N GLU A 15 12.23 -3.64 15.84
CA GLU A 15 13.26 -3.54 16.88
C GLU A 15 14.67 -3.59 16.29
N ALA A 16 14.92 -4.49 15.31
CA ALA A 16 16.22 -4.62 14.66
C ALA A 16 16.62 -3.38 13.85
N LEU A 17 15.66 -2.57 13.38
CA LEU A 17 15.94 -1.32 12.70
C LEU A 17 16.07 -0.14 13.66
N ALA A 18 15.18 -0.02 14.65
CA ALA A 18 15.16 1.16 15.53
C ALA A 18 16.23 1.13 16.63
N VAL A 19 16.46 -0.01 17.27
CA VAL A 19 17.37 -0.09 18.43
C VAL A 19 18.83 0.21 18.05
N PRO A 20 19.39 -0.32 16.94
CA PRO A 20 20.75 0.03 16.53
C PRO A 20 20.88 1.51 16.17
N VAL A 21 19.89 2.09 15.48
CA VAL A 21 19.91 3.51 15.12
C VAL A 21 19.87 4.39 16.38
N ALA A 22 19.03 4.04 17.35
CA ALA A 22 18.98 4.73 18.63
C ALA A 22 20.30 4.60 19.40
N ARG A 23 20.95 3.43 19.35
CA ARG A 23 22.27 3.20 19.95
C ARG A 23 23.34 4.13 19.41
N VAL A 24 23.35 4.33 18.09
CA VAL A 24 24.34 5.18 17.42
C VAL A 24 24.12 6.65 17.78
N HIS A 25 22.87 7.08 18.00
CA HIS A 25 22.56 8.45 18.41
C HIS A 25 22.92 8.71 19.88
N ALA A 26 22.33 7.95 20.80
CA ALA A 26 22.60 8.05 22.23
C ALA A 26 22.11 6.79 22.97
N PRO A 27 22.86 6.22 23.93
CA PRO A 27 22.39 5.07 24.70
C PRO A 27 21.07 5.33 25.45
N SER A 28 20.82 6.56 25.88
CA SER A 28 19.57 6.97 26.53
C SER A 28 18.36 6.95 25.59
N ALA A 29 18.58 7.03 24.27
CA ALA A 29 17.51 7.00 23.26
C ALA A 29 17.04 5.57 22.93
N MET A 30 17.76 4.53 23.38
CA MET A 30 17.41 3.14 23.08
C MET A 30 16.06 2.73 23.65
N ALA A 31 15.85 2.99 24.95
CA ALA A 31 14.61 2.64 25.64
C ALA A 31 13.36 3.34 25.06
N PRO A 32 13.36 4.68 24.84
CA PRO A 32 12.22 5.33 24.22
C PRO A 32 12.00 4.89 22.77
N ALA A 33 13.06 4.64 21.99
CA ALA A 33 12.91 4.14 20.61
C ALA A 33 12.25 2.76 20.58
N ALA A 34 12.71 1.81 21.42
CA ALA A 34 12.12 0.49 21.54
C ALA A 34 10.65 0.54 22.02
N ALA A 35 10.34 1.41 22.98
CA ALA A 35 8.97 1.59 23.45
C ALA A 35 8.03 2.12 22.36
N VAL A 36 8.52 3.08 21.55
CA VAL A 36 7.76 3.63 20.41
C VAL A 36 7.55 2.57 19.32
N THR A 37 8.57 1.80 18.96
CA THR A 37 8.43 0.73 17.96
C THR A 37 7.54 -0.40 18.43
N LEU A 38 7.63 -0.81 19.70
CA LEU A 38 6.74 -1.80 20.28
C LEU A 38 5.29 -1.32 20.31
N GLY A 39 5.06 -0.06 20.73
CA GLY A 39 3.72 0.54 20.73
C GLY A 39 3.11 0.61 19.33
N TRP A 40 3.91 1.00 18.34
CA TRP A 40 3.49 0.98 16.93
C TRP A 40 3.21 -0.43 16.42
N TRP A 41 4.08 -1.39 16.77
CA TRP A 41 3.89 -2.78 16.41
C TRP A 41 2.57 -3.32 16.95
N LEU A 42 2.26 -3.05 18.23
CA LEU A 42 0.99 -3.43 18.86
C LEU A 42 -0.21 -2.80 18.15
N LEU A 43 -0.14 -1.52 17.80
CA LEU A 43 -1.21 -0.81 17.09
C LEU A 43 -1.51 -1.48 15.74
N ILE A 44 -0.48 -1.71 14.92
CA ILE A 44 -0.65 -2.35 13.61
C ILE A 44 -1.06 -3.81 13.76
N ALA A 45 -0.49 -4.55 14.73
CA ALA A 45 -0.89 -5.91 15.03
C ALA A 45 -2.39 -5.99 15.39
N LEU A 46 -2.89 -5.05 16.20
CA LEU A 46 -4.31 -4.95 16.52
C LEU A 46 -5.17 -4.72 15.28
N VAL A 47 -4.76 -3.83 14.37
CA VAL A 47 -5.48 -3.59 13.10
C VAL A 47 -5.54 -4.86 12.25
N PHE A 48 -4.44 -5.59 12.11
CA PHE A 48 -4.40 -6.83 11.35
C PHE A 48 -5.18 -7.97 12.02
N ILE A 49 -5.10 -8.12 13.34
CA ILE A 49 -5.89 -9.11 14.09
C ILE A 49 -7.39 -8.80 13.99
N ALA A 50 -7.78 -7.53 14.18
CA ALA A 50 -9.17 -7.09 14.05
C ALA A 50 -9.69 -7.27 12.60
N GLY A 51 -8.84 -6.96 11.60
CA GLY A 51 -9.16 -7.18 10.20
C GLY A 51 -9.35 -8.66 9.84
N ALA A 52 -8.53 -9.56 10.40
CA ALA A 52 -8.73 -11.00 10.28
C ALA A 52 -10.01 -11.48 10.96
N ALA A 53 -10.32 -10.95 12.15
CA ALA A 53 -11.51 -11.30 12.91
C ALA A 53 -12.82 -10.81 12.26
N LEU A 54 -12.77 -9.78 11.41
CA LEU A 54 -13.93 -9.26 10.68
C LEU A 54 -14.33 -10.11 9.46
N LEU A 55 -13.52 -11.09 9.07
CA LEU A 55 -13.73 -11.90 7.89
C LEU A 55 -14.02 -13.34 8.29
N ASP A 56 -15.28 -13.74 8.13
CA ASP A 56 -15.64 -15.15 8.13
C ASP A 56 -15.25 -15.77 6.80
N THR A 57 -14.43 -16.83 6.86
CA THR A 57 -14.27 -17.74 5.71
C THR A 57 -15.65 -18.30 5.35
N PRO A 58 -15.95 -18.63 4.07
CA PRO A 58 -17.21 -19.29 3.70
C PRO A 58 -17.58 -20.52 4.55
N ASP A 59 -16.60 -21.11 5.23
CA ASP A 59 -16.72 -22.25 6.14
C ASP A 59 -16.91 -21.86 7.63
N GLY A 60 -17.06 -20.57 7.97
CA GLY A 60 -17.31 -20.08 9.34
C GLY A 60 -16.09 -20.14 10.28
N THR A 61 -14.88 -20.36 9.75
CA THR A 61 -13.64 -20.34 10.53
C THR A 61 -12.91 -19.00 10.38
N PRO A 62 -12.32 -18.45 11.47
CA PRO A 62 -11.49 -17.26 11.39
C PRO A 62 -10.30 -17.46 10.43
N VAL A 63 -9.97 -16.43 9.65
CA VAL A 63 -8.84 -16.48 8.72
C VAL A 63 -7.50 -16.38 9.48
N ASP A 64 -6.81 -17.50 9.69
CA ASP A 64 -5.48 -17.55 10.32
C ASP A 64 -4.31 -17.46 9.30
N HIS A 65 -4.62 -17.45 8.01
CA HIS A 65 -3.61 -17.56 6.95
C HIS A 65 -3.53 -16.27 6.13
N TYR A 66 -2.39 -15.59 6.25
CA TYR A 66 -2.07 -14.45 5.41
C TYR A 66 -1.26 -14.91 4.19
N GLY A 67 -1.75 -14.52 3.01
CA GLY A 67 -0.99 -14.65 1.77
C GLY A 67 0.26 -13.77 1.80
N LEU A 68 1.24 -14.14 0.97
CA LEU A 68 2.48 -13.36 0.79
C LEU A 68 2.23 -11.86 0.56
N PRO A 69 1.29 -11.43 -0.30
CA PRO A 69 1.04 -9.99 -0.52
C PRO A 69 0.64 -9.26 0.76
N ASN A 70 -0.30 -9.81 1.53
CA ASN A 70 -0.78 -9.16 2.76
C ASN A 70 0.28 -9.11 3.86
N GLY A 71 1.12 -10.14 3.94
CA GLY A 71 2.26 -10.15 4.85
C GLY A 71 3.29 -9.07 4.54
N LEU A 72 3.55 -8.82 3.26
CA LEU A 72 4.43 -7.73 2.82
C LEU A 72 3.84 -6.36 3.14
N THR A 73 2.54 -6.15 2.92
CA THR A 73 1.85 -4.92 3.34
C THR A 73 1.95 -4.69 4.85
N ALA A 74 1.83 -5.76 5.66
CA ALA A 74 1.99 -5.70 7.12
C ALA A 74 3.42 -5.30 7.53
N LEU A 75 4.43 -5.96 6.94
CA LEU A 75 5.84 -5.61 7.16
C LEU A 75 6.14 -4.15 6.84
N ARG A 76 5.58 -3.64 5.74
CA ARG A 76 5.72 -2.24 5.35
C ARG A 76 5.08 -1.28 6.36
N ALA A 77 3.87 -1.59 6.83
CA ALA A 77 3.19 -0.79 7.85
C ALA A 77 3.98 -0.75 9.16
N TRP A 78 4.55 -1.88 9.59
CA TRP A 78 5.44 -1.93 10.76
C TRP A 78 6.73 -1.12 10.55
N ALA A 79 7.34 -1.19 9.37
CA ALA A 79 8.58 -0.48 9.04
C ALA A 79 8.45 1.07 9.04
N CYS A 80 7.23 1.61 9.08
CA CYS A 80 7.00 3.06 9.20
C CYS A 80 7.52 3.64 10.53
N ALA A 81 7.43 2.89 11.63
CA ALA A 81 7.95 3.36 12.92
C ALA A 81 9.47 3.51 12.96
N PRO A 82 10.29 2.50 12.59
CA PRO A 82 11.73 2.68 12.55
C PRO A 82 12.14 3.78 11.57
N LEU A 83 11.44 3.94 10.44
CA LEU A 83 11.66 5.06 9.52
C LEU A 83 11.50 6.43 10.22
N LEU A 84 10.42 6.61 10.99
CA LEU A 84 10.21 7.83 11.77
C LEU A 84 11.21 8.01 12.92
N VAL A 85 11.64 6.92 13.55
CA VAL A 85 12.71 6.96 14.57
C VAL A 85 14.01 7.50 13.96
N VAL A 86 14.38 7.08 12.74
CA VAL A 86 15.54 7.65 12.03
C VAL A 86 15.39 9.16 11.85
N ALA A 87 14.21 9.64 11.44
CA ALA A 87 13.98 11.06 11.20
C ALA A 87 13.98 11.89 12.50
N VAL A 88 13.33 11.41 13.57
CA VAL A 88 13.24 12.12 14.85
C VAL A 88 14.60 12.22 15.53
N LEU A 89 15.39 11.15 15.51
CA LEU A 89 16.68 11.11 16.18
C LEU A 89 17.74 12.00 15.52
N SER A 90 17.43 12.65 14.39
CA SER A 90 18.21 13.79 13.84
C SER A 90 19.73 13.57 13.94
N LEU A 91 20.21 12.40 13.51
CA LEU A 91 21.63 12.06 13.50
C LEU A 91 22.40 13.09 12.66
N PRO A 92 23.71 13.35 12.95
CA PRO A 92 24.49 14.39 12.29
C PRO A 92 24.24 14.44 10.79
N ASP A 93 23.99 15.64 10.22
CA ASP A 93 23.32 15.88 8.92
C ASP A 93 23.52 14.81 7.84
N ARG A 94 24.77 14.38 7.60
CA ARG A 94 25.07 13.38 6.56
C ARG A 94 24.63 11.95 6.89
N LEU A 95 24.73 11.54 8.16
CA LEU A 95 24.35 10.20 8.62
C LEU A 95 22.82 10.05 8.69
N GLY A 96 22.11 11.07 9.19
CA GLY A 96 20.65 11.08 9.22
C GLY A 96 20.04 10.95 7.82
N LEU A 97 20.56 11.73 6.85
CA LEU A 97 20.14 11.64 5.45
C LEU A 97 20.48 10.29 4.80
N LEU A 98 21.67 9.73 5.06
CA LEU A 98 22.06 8.43 4.53
C LEU A 98 21.13 7.31 5.03
N LEU A 99 20.85 7.30 6.34
CA LEU A 99 19.96 6.32 6.94
C LEU A 99 18.51 6.50 6.47
N TRP A 100 18.07 7.75 6.30
CA TRP A 100 16.75 8.06 5.75
C TRP A 100 16.58 7.49 4.33
N VAL A 101 17.56 7.73 3.44
CA VAL A 101 17.53 7.20 2.07
C VAL A 101 17.64 5.68 2.07
N PHE A 102 18.48 5.09 2.93
CA PHE A 102 18.67 3.64 2.97
C PHE A 102 17.43 2.91 3.51
N VAL A 103 16.94 3.31 4.68
CA VAL A 103 15.76 2.70 5.33
C VAL A 103 14.50 3.03 4.54
N GLY A 104 14.28 4.30 4.20
CA GLY A 104 13.11 4.74 3.42
C GLY A 104 13.10 4.14 2.02
N GLY A 105 14.27 4.07 1.36
CA GLY A 105 14.44 3.42 0.07
C GLY A 105 14.18 1.92 0.13
N ALA A 106 14.68 1.22 1.14
CA ALA A 106 14.42 -0.22 1.31
C ALA A 106 12.92 -0.51 1.54
N VAL A 107 12.24 0.30 2.36
CA VAL A 107 10.80 0.18 2.60
C VAL A 107 10.01 0.50 1.33
N GLY A 108 10.38 1.55 0.58
CA GLY A 108 9.75 1.85 -0.71
C GLY A 108 10.02 0.79 -1.78
N MET A 109 11.18 0.13 -1.74
CA MET A 109 11.49 -0.96 -2.68
C MET A 109 10.71 -2.24 -2.35
N LEU A 110 10.33 -2.44 -1.07
CA LEU A 110 9.49 -3.55 -0.64
C LEU A 110 8.11 -3.53 -1.34
N ASP A 111 7.55 -2.33 -1.58
CA ASP A 111 6.32 -2.11 -2.35
C ASP A 111 6.46 -2.51 -3.83
N ALA A 112 7.55 -2.09 -4.47
CA ALA A 112 7.79 -2.49 -5.86
C ALA A 112 7.92 -4.02 -6.01
N VAL A 113 8.51 -4.68 -5.00
CA VAL A 113 8.63 -6.14 -4.95
C VAL A 113 7.27 -6.80 -4.69
N ASP A 114 6.46 -6.30 -3.76
CA ASP A 114 5.13 -6.86 -3.49
C ASP A 114 4.21 -6.77 -4.71
N GLY A 115 4.27 -5.68 -5.48
CA GLY A 115 3.46 -5.50 -6.68
C GLY A 115 3.88 -6.44 -7.82
N ILE A 116 5.17 -6.79 -7.90
CA ILE A 116 5.68 -7.79 -8.85
C ILE A 116 5.27 -9.20 -8.40
N VAL A 117 5.38 -9.48 -7.11
CA VAL A 117 5.04 -10.79 -6.52
C VAL A 117 3.53 -11.04 -6.58
N ALA A 118 2.70 -10.04 -6.28
CA ALA A 118 1.25 -10.11 -6.36
C ALA A 118 0.76 -10.39 -7.79
N ARG A 119 1.44 -9.85 -8.81
CA ARG A 119 1.13 -10.12 -10.22
C ARG A 119 1.54 -11.53 -10.69
N ARG A 120 2.46 -12.21 -9.99
CA ARG A 120 3.02 -13.50 -10.40
C ARG A 120 2.58 -14.69 -9.55
N TYR A 121 2.23 -14.51 -8.27
CA TYR A 121 2.21 -15.60 -7.29
C TYR A 121 0.95 -15.79 -6.44
N GLY A 122 -0.16 -15.06 -6.60
CA GLY A 122 -1.33 -15.50 -5.84
C GLY A 122 -2.65 -14.72 -5.89
N PRO A 123 -3.72 -15.37 -5.39
CA PRO A 123 -5.06 -14.81 -5.31
C PRO A 123 -5.09 -13.61 -4.35
N VAL A 124 -5.58 -12.49 -4.87
CA VAL A 124 -5.74 -11.25 -4.10
C VAL A 124 -6.93 -11.43 -3.15
N THR A 125 -6.68 -11.44 -1.84
CA THR A 125 -7.76 -11.55 -0.85
C THR A 125 -8.51 -10.22 -0.69
N VAL A 126 -9.78 -10.26 -0.25
CA VAL A 126 -10.59 -9.05 -0.01
C VAL A 126 -9.93 -8.16 1.05
N LEU A 127 -9.32 -8.75 2.07
CA LEU A 127 -8.55 -8.04 3.08
C LEU A 127 -7.37 -7.29 2.47
N GLY A 128 -6.58 -7.95 1.62
CA GLY A 128 -5.44 -7.34 0.96
C GLY A 128 -5.83 -6.07 0.20
N LYS A 129 -6.93 -6.12 -0.57
CA LYS A 129 -7.42 -4.95 -1.32
C LYS A 129 -7.86 -3.79 -0.43
N ALA A 130 -8.38 -4.07 0.77
CA ALA A 130 -8.80 -3.05 1.71
C ALA A 130 -7.61 -2.46 2.49
N MET A 131 -6.58 -3.26 2.75
CA MET A 131 -5.39 -2.85 3.49
C MET A 131 -4.35 -2.15 2.63
N ASP A 132 -4.35 -2.39 1.31
CA ASP A 132 -3.41 -1.80 0.35
C ASP A 132 -3.38 -0.27 0.40
N PRO A 133 -4.54 0.44 0.31
CA PRO A 133 -4.56 1.91 0.35
C PRO A 133 -4.14 2.46 1.73
N PHE A 134 -4.38 1.68 2.80
CA PHE A 134 -4.01 2.06 4.15
C PHE A 134 -2.49 1.98 4.35
N GLY A 135 -1.86 0.89 3.91
CA GLY A 135 -0.42 0.71 3.95
C GLY A 135 0.31 1.78 3.13
N ASP A 136 -0.21 2.08 1.93
CA ASP A 136 0.31 3.14 1.07
C ASP A 136 0.26 4.51 1.74
N ALA A 137 -0.93 4.89 2.25
CA ALA A 137 -1.09 6.18 2.91
C ALA A 137 -0.19 6.30 4.14
N LEU A 138 -0.10 5.25 4.95
CA LEU A 138 0.75 5.22 6.14
C LEU A 138 2.22 5.47 5.80
N PHE A 139 2.73 4.80 4.76
CA PHE A 139 4.09 5.00 4.28
C PHE A 139 4.34 6.43 3.79
N PHE A 140 3.46 6.97 2.94
CA PHE A 140 3.62 8.34 2.42
C PHE A 140 3.47 9.40 3.51
N LEU A 141 2.60 9.18 4.50
CA LEU A 141 2.49 10.07 5.67
C LEU A 141 3.78 10.05 6.50
N ALA A 142 4.31 8.85 6.79
CA ALA A 142 5.56 8.70 7.52
C ALA A 142 6.75 9.33 6.76
N ALA A 143 6.82 9.12 5.45
CA ALA A 143 7.83 9.71 4.59
C ALA A 143 7.74 11.25 4.54
N ALA A 144 6.53 11.80 4.37
CA ALA A 144 6.33 13.25 4.35
C ALA A 144 6.70 13.89 5.69
N LEU A 145 6.30 13.27 6.80
CA LEU A 145 6.63 13.75 8.15
C LEU A 145 8.13 13.69 8.41
N GLY A 146 8.80 12.59 8.07
CA GLY A 146 10.24 12.49 8.27
C GLY A 146 11.07 13.42 7.38
N CYS A 147 10.64 13.68 6.14
CA CYS A 147 11.25 14.70 5.30
C CYS A 147 11.12 16.12 5.90
N TYR A 148 10.00 16.42 6.55
CA TYR A 148 9.83 17.68 7.28
C TYR A 148 10.75 17.76 8.52
N LEU A 149 10.83 16.69 9.32
CA LEU A 149 11.69 16.62 10.51
C LEU A 149 13.18 16.77 10.15
N LEU A 150 13.60 16.23 9.02
CA LEU A 150 14.97 16.36 8.49
C LEU A 150 15.23 17.70 7.78
N GLY A 151 14.25 18.60 7.72
CA GLY A 151 14.38 19.90 7.05
C GLY A 151 14.50 19.83 5.52
N ILE A 152 14.19 18.69 4.91
CA ILE A 152 14.28 18.48 3.45
C ILE A 152 13.14 19.23 2.73
N VAL A 153 11.95 19.23 3.33
CA VAL A 153 10.76 19.87 2.78
C VAL A 153 10.09 20.79 3.81
N PRO A 154 9.51 21.92 3.38
CA PRO A 154 8.75 22.79 4.28
C PRO A 154 7.43 22.14 4.72
N LEU A 155 6.90 22.55 5.87
CA LEU A 155 5.69 21.98 6.48
C LEU A 155 4.48 21.99 5.54
N TRP A 156 4.29 23.06 4.77
CA TRP A 156 3.15 23.17 3.85
C TRP A 156 3.18 22.10 2.76
N LEU A 157 4.38 21.72 2.29
CA LEU A 157 4.55 20.68 1.27
C LEU A 157 4.33 19.29 1.88
N ALA A 158 4.86 19.05 3.08
CA ALA A 158 4.60 17.82 3.83
C ALA A 158 3.09 17.64 4.12
N ALA A 159 2.40 18.70 4.52
CA ALA A 159 0.96 18.70 4.76
C ALA A 159 0.17 18.43 3.46
N LEU A 160 0.58 19.01 2.33
CA LEU A 160 -0.04 18.76 1.04
C LEU A 160 0.09 17.30 0.59
N ILE A 161 1.28 16.70 0.79
CA ILE A 161 1.52 15.28 0.52
C ILE A 161 0.65 14.43 1.45
N ALA A 162 0.68 14.69 2.76
CA ALA A 162 -0.14 13.96 3.72
C ALA A 162 -1.64 14.03 3.37
N PHE A 163 -2.15 15.20 3.00
CA PHE A 163 -3.53 15.37 2.57
C PHE A 163 -3.85 14.57 1.31
N ARG A 164 -2.97 14.59 0.29
CA ARG A 164 -3.15 13.83 -0.96
C ARG A 164 -3.37 12.34 -0.72
N TYR A 165 -2.63 11.76 0.22
CA TYR A 165 -2.67 10.32 0.50
C TYR A 165 -3.67 9.94 1.60
N ALA A 166 -3.90 10.79 2.59
CA ALA A 166 -4.88 10.54 3.64
C ALA A 166 -6.33 10.78 3.17
N ALA A 167 -6.57 11.75 2.27
CA ALA A 167 -7.92 12.10 1.85
C ALA A 167 -8.70 10.94 1.22
N PRO A 168 -8.15 10.12 0.31
CA PRO A 168 -8.85 8.95 -0.22
C PRO A 168 -9.16 7.90 0.85
N VAL A 169 -8.22 7.65 1.77
CA VAL A 169 -8.38 6.66 2.86
C VAL A 169 -9.48 7.09 3.83
N LEU A 170 -9.54 8.38 4.18
CA LEU A 170 -10.59 8.93 5.04
C LEU A 170 -11.95 9.05 4.34
N ALA A 171 -11.95 9.33 3.03
CA ALA A 171 -13.17 9.42 2.24
C ALA A 171 -13.83 8.04 2.02
N THR A 172 -13.05 6.97 1.96
CA THR A 172 -13.54 5.60 1.70
C THR A 172 -14.63 5.14 2.68
N PRO A 173 -14.44 5.18 4.02
CA PRO A 173 -15.49 4.83 4.96
C PRO A 173 -16.67 5.81 4.89
N PHE A 174 -16.43 7.11 4.70
CA PHE A 174 -17.50 8.11 4.58
C PHE A 174 -18.42 7.84 3.38
N VAL A 175 -17.86 7.49 2.22
CA VAL A 175 -18.63 7.12 1.02
C VAL A 175 -19.40 5.82 1.22
N PHE A 176 -18.80 4.84 1.91
CA PHE A 176 -19.44 3.56 2.21
C PHE A 176 -20.64 3.76 3.16
N LEU A 177 -20.49 4.60 4.19
CA LEU A 177 -21.59 5.01 5.08
C LEU A 177 -22.68 5.80 4.35
N ALA A 178 -22.31 6.60 3.36
CA ALA A 178 -23.25 7.38 2.55
C ALA A 178 -24.08 6.54 1.55
N ARG A 179 -23.92 5.21 1.51
CA ARG A 179 -24.63 4.24 0.63
C ARG A 179 -24.64 4.60 -0.87
N ARG A 180 -23.78 5.50 -1.32
CA ARG A 180 -23.60 5.82 -2.73
C ARG A 180 -22.72 4.73 -3.31
N ARG A 181 -23.32 3.67 -3.87
CA ARG A 181 -22.54 2.64 -4.58
C ARG A 181 -21.87 3.33 -5.77
N PRO A 182 -20.55 3.52 -5.79
CA PRO A 182 -19.91 4.04 -6.98
C PRO A 182 -20.01 2.95 -8.04
N GLU A 183 -20.62 3.25 -9.18
CA GLU A 183 -20.48 2.39 -10.36
C GLU A 183 -19.00 2.37 -10.70
N LEU A 184 -18.36 1.22 -10.46
CA LEU A 184 -17.01 0.94 -10.89
C LEU A 184 -17.06 0.82 -12.41
N VAL A 185 -16.95 1.96 -13.09
CA VAL A 185 -16.58 1.97 -14.51
C VAL A 185 -15.17 1.41 -14.55
N HIS A 186 -15.08 0.13 -14.88
CA HIS A 186 -13.82 -0.49 -15.24
C HIS A 186 -13.30 0.26 -16.46
N THR A 187 -12.40 1.21 -16.25
CA THR A 187 -11.53 1.67 -17.33
C THR A 187 -10.73 0.45 -17.73
N ALA A 188 -11.17 -0.24 -18.77
CA ALA A 188 -10.42 -1.27 -19.49
C ALA A 188 -9.20 -0.60 -20.15
N GLY A 189 -8.26 -0.13 -19.33
CA GLY A 189 -7.01 0.48 -19.73
C GLY A 189 -5.90 -0.55 -19.65
N ARG A 190 -5.55 -1.13 -20.80
CA ARG A 190 -4.48 -2.11 -21.08
C ARG A 190 -4.84 -3.58 -20.88
N ALA A 191 -5.82 -4.04 -21.63
CA ALA A 191 -5.77 -5.40 -22.15
C ALA A 191 -4.82 -5.45 -23.38
N HIS A 192 -3.80 -6.30 -23.28
CA HIS A 192 -3.08 -6.97 -24.37
C HIS A 192 -2.64 -6.16 -25.62
N ARG A 193 -1.39 -5.69 -25.63
CA ARG A 193 -0.58 -5.65 -26.87
C ARG A 193 0.40 -6.82 -26.90
N ARG A 194 -0.09 -8.01 -27.22
CA ARG A 194 0.66 -9.09 -27.87
C ARG A 194 -0.31 -9.97 -28.64
N ALA A 195 -0.81 -9.46 -29.75
CA ALA A 195 -1.21 -10.31 -30.87
C ALA A 195 -0.23 -9.97 -31.99
N ALA A 196 0.87 -10.74 -32.03
CA ALA A 196 1.73 -10.79 -33.18
C ALA A 196 0.92 -11.42 -34.31
N VAL A 197 0.70 -10.63 -35.36
CA VAL A 197 0.18 -11.10 -36.63
C VAL A 197 1.30 -11.89 -37.32
N THR A 198 1.10 -13.19 -37.46
CA THR A 198 1.60 -14.00 -38.58
C THR A 198 0.55 -15.07 -38.80
N GLY A 199 -0.22 -14.93 -39.87
CA GLY A 199 -1.20 -15.92 -40.29
C GLY A 199 -0.54 -17.10 -40.99
N THR A 200 -1.28 -18.21 -41.05
CA THR A 200 -1.49 -19.09 -42.22
C THR A 200 -2.53 -20.16 -41.83
N ASP A 201 -3.58 -20.22 -42.66
CA ASP A 201 -4.35 -21.37 -43.14
C ASP A 201 -5.25 -22.24 -42.21
N ASP A 202 -6.52 -22.28 -42.66
CA ASP A 202 -7.48 -23.39 -42.74
C ASP A 202 -7.98 -24.12 -41.48
N ASP A 203 -9.17 -23.73 -40.98
CA ASP A 203 -10.19 -24.70 -40.52
C ASP A 203 -11.61 -24.06 -40.45
N PRO A 204 -12.67 -24.59 -41.11
CA PRO A 204 -13.98 -23.97 -41.20
C PRO A 204 -14.97 -24.56 -40.18
N ALA A 205 -14.81 -24.31 -38.87
CA ALA A 205 -15.82 -24.76 -37.90
C ALA A 205 -15.81 -24.01 -36.55
N LEU A 206 -16.31 -22.78 -36.50
CA LEU A 206 -17.07 -22.30 -35.32
C LEU A 206 -17.85 -21.01 -35.63
N ARG A 207 -19.14 -21.17 -35.99
CA ARG A 207 -20.10 -20.06 -36.05
C ARG A 207 -20.45 -19.62 -34.62
N ILE A 208 -20.01 -18.44 -34.21
CA ILE A 208 -20.56 -17.74 -33.04
C ILE A 208 -21.56 -16.70 -33.55
N ALA A 209 -22.75 -16.76 -32.96
CA ALA A 209 -23.92 -15.96 -33.28
C ALA A 209 -23.68 -14.44 -33.15
N ASP A 210 -24.28 -13.71 -34.08
CA ASP A 210 -24.23 -12.26 -34.26
C ASP A 210 -25.26 -11.59 -33.31
N PRO A 211 -24.87 -10.70 -32.37
CA PRO A 211 -25.84 -9.87 -31.65
C PRO A 211 -26.30 -8.69 -32.53
N PRO A 212 -27.54 -8.20 -32.37
CA PRO A 212 -28.20 -7.36 -33.35
C PRO A 212 -27.54 -5.97 -33.47
N ARG A 213 -27.19 -5.60 -34.70
CA ARG A 213 -26.78 -4.23 -35.10
C ARG A 213 -27.87 -3.22 -34.76
N ARG A 214 -27.74 -2.51 -33.64
CA ARG A 214 -28.46 -1.23 -33.44
C ARG A 214 -27.64 -0.10 -34.04
N ARG A 215 -28.27 0.61 -34.97
CA ARG A 215 -27.77 1.78 -35.68
C ARG A 215 -27.50 2.91 -34.68
N CYS A 216 -26.24 3.29 -34.45
CA CYS A 216 -25.91 4.63 -33.99
C CYS A 216 -25.77 5.52 -35.23
N ALA A 217 -26.83 6.28 -35.49
CA ALA A 217 -26.79 7.38 -36.42
C ALA A 217 -25.79 8.45 -35.93
N ARG A 218 -25.13 9.05 -36.91
CA ARG A 218 -24.15 10.13 -36.82
C ARG A 218 -24.69 11.32 -36.00
N GLY A 219 -23.82 11.95 -35.22
CA GLY A 219 -23.94 13.38 -34.88
C GLY A 219 -23.66 13.72 -33.42
N ALA A 220 -22.41 14.08 -33.12
CA ALA A 220 -21.95 15.03 -32.08
C ALA A 220 -20.45 14.77 -31.85
N LEU A 221 -19.55 15.36 -32.64
CA LEU A 221 -18.77 16.56 -32.23
C LEU A 221 -18.55 16.59 -30.71
N ILE A 222 -17.38 16.18 -30.22
CA ILE A 222 -16.25 17.09 -29.96
C ILE A 222 -16.73 18.42 -29.36
N THR A 223 -16.71 18.55 -28.04
CA THR A 223 -16.37 19.83 -27.41
C THR A 223 -15.68 19.58 -26.08
N CYS A 224 -14.51 20.21 -25.98
CA CYS A 224 -13.64 20.31 -24.83
C CYS A 224 -14.12 21.49 -23.94
N VAL A 225 -13.50 21.67 -22.77
CA VAL A 225 -13.34 22.95 -22.02
C VAL A 225 -14.35 23.30 -20.89
N HIS A 226 -13.75 23.35 -19.69
CA HIS A 226 -13.87 24.28 -18.54
C HIS A 226 -15.18 24.77 -17.90
N LEU A 227 -15.12 24.73 -16.56
CA LEU A 227 -15.49 25.75 -15.56
C LEU A 227 -16.92 26.31 -15.55
N ALA A 228 -17.61 26.01 -14.46
CA ALA A 228 -18.18 27.03 -13.58
C ALA A 228 -17.91 26.62 -12.12
#